data_AF-A0AA38KNE5-F1
#
_entry.id   AF-A0AA38KNE5-F1
#
_cell.length_a   1.000
_cell.length_b   1.000
_cell.length_c   1.000
_cell.angle_alpha   90.00
_cell.angle_beta   90.00
_cell.angle_gamma   90.00
#
_symmetry.space_group_name_H-M   'P 1'
#
loop_
_entity.id
_entity.type
_entity.pdbx_description
1 polymer ?
#
loop_
_entity_poly.entity_id
_entity_poly.type
_entity_poly.pdbx_seq_one_letter_code
_entity_poly.pdbx_strand_id
1 'polypeptide(L)'
;MSSFDNTHITALTDLINKAVQDIIAEYASAGRAVPSLDTLESGLFQVPEETPARLTKAIQIVEAACAQLSCTVAPPGSVMINKSLEHEEPACLLVVTEARIADLLLDKPQGLPASELASRSGLDTRKLTRILRLLATKHCFKEVKPGVFANNRLSMKLLSSDTVSSIVCLLTDESLRASAYLNETLTDPSERDGGIPFIRATGYPFFDYHKTRQGLKKGERFPRAMVGWGDVTGKGLLAKVYPWTSQPANTTICDVGGGNGHVTMNLMKAHPHVKVVVQDQPQVIEMAQKFWAKECPGAMEKERVQFVPFDFFKDAAVQGCDFYYIRSIL
;
A
#
# COMPACT_ATOMS: atom_id res chain seq x y z
N MET A 1 29.18 7.98 -43.72
CA MET A 1 28.04 7.43 -42.95
C MET A 1 28.20 7.91 -41.53
N SER A 2 27.27 8.71 -41.00
CA SER A 2 27.30 9.09 -39.58
C SER A 2 27.04 7.85 -38.74
N SER A 3 27.92 7.54 -37.79
CA SER A 3 27.68 6.50 -36.79
C SER A 3 26.48 6.92 -35.95
N PHE A 4 25.41 6.10 -35.94
CA PHE A 4 24.28 6.32 -35.04
C PHE A 4 24.69 5.84 -33.63
N ASP A 5 24.70 6.75 -32.66
CA ASP A 5 25.04 6.44 -31.27
C ASP A 5 23.84 5.81 -30.54
N ASN A 6 23.97 4.54 -30.20
CA ASN A 6 22.97 3.76 -29.45
C ASN A 6 23.47 3.34 -28.05
N THR A 7 24.58 3.92 -27.58
CA THR A 7 25.24 3.51 -26.32
C THR A 7 24.33 3.63 -25.09
N HIS A 8 23.38 4.56 -25.12
CA HIS A 8 22.40 4.74 -24.05
C HIS A 8 21.44 3.55 -23.89
N ILE A 9 21.07 2.84 -24.96
CA ILE A 9 20.21 1.65 -24.90
C ILE A 9 20.98 0.47 -24.31
N THR A 10 22.20 0.24 -24.79
CA THR A 10 23.05 -0.86 -24.31
C THR A 10 23.43 -0.66 -22.84
N ALA A 11 23.65 0.59 -22.41
CA ALA A 11 23.89 0.91 -21.01
C ALA A 11 22.69 0.51 -20.11
N LEU A 12 21.45 0.68 -20.57
CA LEU A 12 20.27 0.23 -19.83
C LEU A 12 20.22 -1.30 -19.71
N THR A 13 20.52 -2.03 -20.79
CA THR A 13 20.53 -3.50 -20.74
C THR A 13 21.64 -4.04 -19.82
N ASP A 14 22.80 -3.40 -19.79
CA ASP A 14 23.90 -3.77 -18.89
C ASP A 14 23.53 -3.51 -17.42
N LEU A 15 22.87 -2.38 -17.14
CA LEU A 15 22.35 -2.07 -15.80
C LEU A 15 21.32 -3.11 -15.34
N ILE A 16 20.37 -3.46 -16.21
CA ILE A 16 19.35 -4.49 -15.92
C ILE A 16 20.03 -5.82 -15.61
N ASN A 17 20.95 -6.28 -16.47
CA ASN A 17 21.65 -7.54 -16.28
C ASN A 17 22.41 -7.58 -14.95
N LYS A 18 23.18 -6.53 -14.64
CA LYS A 18 23.93 -6.45 -13.39
C LYS A 18 23.02 -6.47 -12.16
N ALA A 19 21.94 -5.68 -12.18
CA ALA A 19 21.00 -5.63 -11.07
C ALA A 19 20.24 -6.96 -10.89
N VAL A 20 19.88 -7.65 -11.97
CA VAL A 20 19.28 -9.00 -11.90
C VAL A 20 20.24 -9.99 -11.24
N GLN A 21 21.54 -9.95 -11.57
CA GLN A 21 22.53 -10.81 -10.89
C GLN A 21 22.65 -10.49 -9.40
N ASP A 22 22.60 -9.21 -9.02
CA ASP A 22 22.57 -8.80 -7.62
C ASP A 22 21.31 -9.36 -6.91
N ILE A 23 20.12 -9.27 -7.51
CA ILE A 23 18.89 -9.85 -6.97
C ILE A 23 19.03 -11.36 -6.76
N ILE A 24 19.52 -12.08 -7.77
CA ILE A 24 19.73 -13.53 -7.69
C ILE A 24 20.68 -13.88 -6.55
N ALA A 25 21.78 -13.15 -6.41
CA ALA A 25 22.76 -13.37 -5.36
C ALA A 25 22.20 -13.14 -3.95
N GLU A 26 21.38 -12.10 -3.75
CA GLU A 26 20.74 -11.81 -2.46
C GLU A 26 19.68 -12.84 -2.07
N TYR A 27 18.92 -13.37 -3.04
CA TYR A 27 18.02 -14.49 -2.76
C TYR A 27 18.79 -15.80 -2.46
N ALA A 28 19.85 -16.07 -3.23
CA ALA A 28 20.68 -17.26 -3.04
C ALA A 28 21.40 -17.27 -1.69
N SER A 29 21.89 -16.11 -1.22
CA SER A 29 22.52 -15.99 0.10
C SER A 29 21.54 -16.28 1.25
N ALA A 30 20.24 -16.08 1.03
CA ALA A 30 19.16 -16.46 1.93
C ALA A 30 18.61 -17.89 1.68
N GLY A 31 19.27 -18.70 0.84
CA GLY A 31 18.91 -20.08 0.57
C GLY A 31 17.60 -20.24 -0.22
N ARG A 32 17.24 -19.26 -1.05
CA ARG A 32 16.02 -19.27 -1.87
C ARG A 32 16.33 -18.85 -3.31
N ALA A 33 15.47 -19.25 -4.24
CA ALA A 33 15.43 -18.67 -5.58
C ALA A 33 14.53 -17.43 -5.59
N VAL A 34 14.68 -16.58 -6.60
CA VAL A 34 13.73 -15.49 -6.85
C VAL A 34 12.34 -16.09 -7.10
N PRO A 35 11.29 -15.65 -6.40
CA PRO A 35 9.96 -16.24 -6.52
C PRO A 35 9.36 -16.00 -7.91
N SER A 36 8.69 -17.01 -8.45
CA SER A 36 7.86 -16.86 -9.65
C SER A 36 6.68 -15.93 -9.40
N LEU A 37 6.23 -15.21 -10.42
CA LEU A 37 4.99 -14.42 -10.37
C LEU A 37 3.77 -15.29 -10.02
N ASP A 38 3.79 -16.56 -10.41
CA ASP A 38 2.68 -17.50 -10.21
C ASP A 38 2.67 -18.16 -8.82
N THR A 39 3.68 -17.92 -7.98
CA THR A 39 3.70 -18.53 -6.64
C THR A 39 2.67 -17.88 -5.72
N LEU A 40 2.02 -18.69 -4.89
CA LEU A 40 1.15 -18.23 -3.80
C LEU A 40 1.88 -18.20 -2.46
N GLU A 41 3.08 -18.77 -2.39
CA GLU A 41 3.88 -18.79 -1.18
C GLU A 41 4.34 -17.37 -0.81
N SER A 42 4.23 -17.03 0.48
CA SER A 42 4.87 -15.85 1.01
C SER A 42 6.37 -15.95 0.80
N GLY A 43 6.94 -14.97 0.08
CA GLY A 43 8.37 -14.96 -0.21
C GLY A 43 9.20 -14.45 0.97
N LEU A 44 10.52 -14.40 0.79
CA LEU A 44 11.38 -13.56 1.64
C LEU A 44 11.16 -12.08 1.34
N PHE A 45 11.70 -11.21 2.20
CA PHE A 45 11.77 -9.76 1.97
C PHE A 45 10.39 -9.13 1.70
N GLN A 46 9.40 -9.50 2.52
CA GLN A 46 8.01 -9.05 2.34
C GLN A 46 7.78 -7.61 2.80
N VAL A 47 8.66 -7.10 3.67
CA VAL A 47 8.57 -5.75 4.22
C VAL A 47 9.91 -4.99 4.05
N PRO A 48 9.87 -3.66 3.89
CA PRO A 48 11.09 -2.87 3.65
C PRO A 48 12.17 -3.02 4.72
N GLU A 49 11.80 -3.10 6.00
CA GLU A 49 12.74 -3.19 7.13
C GLU A 49 13.52 -4.52 7.20
N GLU A 50 13.09 -5.55 6.46
CA GLU A 50 13.76 -6.86 6.38
C GLU A 50 14.52 -7.03 5.06
N THR A 51 14.37 -6.09 4.12
CA THR A 51 14.96 -6.18 2.79
C THR A 51 16.39 -5.62 2.81
N PRO A 52 17.42 -6.40 2.39
CA PRO A 52 18.79 -5.91 2.31
C PRO A 52 18.90 -4.68 1.40
N ALA A 53 19.69 -3.69 1.80
CA ALA A 53 19.86 -2.45 1.02
C ALA A 53 20.33 -2.69 -0.42
N ARG A 54 21.18 -3.71 -0.63
CA ARG A 54 21.63 -4.12 -1.98
C ARG A 54 20.49 -4.66 -2.82
N LEU A 55 19.62 -5.49 -2.24
CA LEU A 55 18.44 -6.01 -2.91
C LEU A 55 17.47 -4.88 -3.27
N THR A 56 17.16 -3.98 -2.33
CA THR A 56 16.30 -2.81 -2.57
C THR A 56 16.83 -1.96 -3.73
N LYS A 57 18.13 -1.64 -3.72
CA LYS A 57 18.77 -0.86 -4.78
C LYS A 57 18.71 -1.58 -6.13
N ALA A 58 18.96 -2.89 -6.16
CA ALA A 58 18.93 -3.66 -7.40
C ALA A 58 17.51 -3.72 -8.00
N ILE A 59 16.46 -3.89 -7.18
CA ILE A 59 15.06 -3.84 -7.61
C ILE A 59 14.74 -2.47 -8.22
N GLN A 60 15.09 -1.38 -7.54
CA GLN A 60 14.87 -0.01 -8.04
C GLN A 60 15.57 0.25 -9.38
N ILE A 61 16.78 -0.28 -9.56
CA ILE A 61 17.51 -0.17 -10.84
C ILE A 61 16.77 -0.91 -11.95
N VAL A 62 16.30 -2.14 -11.71
CA VAL A 62 15.55 -2.92 -12.71
C VAL A 62 14.26 -2.19 -13.08
N GLU A 63 13.49 -1.73 -12.10
CA GLU A 63 12.24 -1.00 -12.33
C GLU A 63 12.47 0.25 -13.20
N ALA A 64 13.41 1.10 -12.80
CA ALA A 64 13.70 2.35 -13.50
C ALA A 64 14.27 2.10 -14.91
N ALA A 65 15.23 1.17 -15.05
CA ALA A 65 15.87 0.90 -16.33
C ALA A 65 14.93 0.22 -17.33
N CYS A 66 14.09 -0.72 -16.89
CA CYS A 66 13.06 -1.34 -17.74
C CYS A 66 12.01 -0.32 -18.19
N ALA A 67 11.57 0.57 -17.30
CA ALA A 67 10.62 1.63 -17.62
C ALA A 67 11.20 2.61 -18.64
N GLN A 68 12.46 3.04 -18.45
CA GLN A 68 13.15 3.92 -19.38
C GLN A 68 13.33 3.25 -20.74
N LEU A 69 13.87 2.02 -20.76
CA LEU A 69 14.09 1.25 -21.98
C LEU A 69 12.80 1.11 -22.79
N SER A 70 11.70 0.73 -22.13
CA SER A 70 10.38 0.59 -22.77
C SER A 70 9.89 1.90 -23.37
N CYS A 71 10.05 3.02 -22.66
CA CYS A 71 9.68 4.34 -23.17
C CYS A 71 10.57 4.81 -24.33
N THR A 72 11.86 4.43 -24.35
CA THR A 72 12.80 4.86 -25.39
C THR A 72 12.57 4.12 -26.72
N VAL A 73 12.24 2.83 -26.68
CA VAL A 73 12.13 2.01 -27.90
C VAL A 73 10.73 2.03 -28.54
N ALA A 74 9.70 2.42 -27.78
CA ALA A 74 8.32 2.43 -28.27
C ALA A 74 7.97 3.75 -28.98
N PRO A 75 7.01 3.74 -29.93
CA PRO A 75 6.52 4.97 -30.55
C PRO A 75 5.93 5.93 -29.51
N PRO A 76 6.40 7.19 -29.43
CA PRO A 76 5.99 8.12 -28.37
C PRO A 76 4.47 8.34 -28.29
N GLY A 77 3.79 8.42 -29.43
CA GLY A 77 2.32 8.56 -29.47
C GLY A 77 1.60 7.37 -28.83
N SER A 78 2.06 6.14 -29.07
CA SER A 78 1.48 4.95 -28.45
C SER A 78 1.74 4.92 -26.94
N VAL A 79 2.95 5.32 -26.50
CA VAL A 79 3.28 5.43 -25.07
C VAL A 79 2.36 6.43 -24.38
N MET A 80 2.13 7.60 -24.97
CA MET A 80 1.25 8.63 -24.39
C MET A 80 -0.20 8.15 -24.28
N ILE A 81 -0.72 7.45 -25.30
CA ILE A 81 -2.07 6.87 -25.23
C ILE A 81 -2.16 5.80 -24.14
N ASN A 82 -1.17 4.91 -24.04
CA ASN A 82 -1.15 3.89 -22.99
C ASN A 82 -1.15 4.52 -21.59
N LYS A 83 -0.38 5.60 -21.39
CA LYS A 83 -0.37 6.36 -20.13
C LYS A 83 -1.73 6.96 -19.79
N SER A 84 -2.42 7.54 -20.77
CA SER A 84 -3.77 8.08 -20.56
C SER A 84 -4.81 7.00 -20.19
N LEU A 85 -4.59 5.76 -20.62
CA LEU A 85 -5.45 4.61 -20.30
C LEU A 85 -5.11 3.93 -18.96
N GLU A 86 -4.10 4.40 -18.22
CA GLU A 86 -3.67 3.79 -16.94
C GLU A 86 -4.76 3.82 -15.85
N HIS A 87 -5.86 4.57 -16.03
CA HIS A 87 -7.01 4.60 -15.11
C HIS A 87 -7.85 3.29 -15.12
N GLU A 88 -7.77 2.47 -16.17
CA GLU A 88 -8.55 1.24 -16.31
C GLU A 88 -8.13 0.16 -15.31
N GLU A 89 -6.83 0.03 -15.06
CA GLU A 89 -6.26 -0.93 -14.11
C GLU A 89 -6.69 -0.67 -12.65
N PRO A 90 -6.54 0.53 -12.07
CA PRO A 90 -7.01 0.82 -10.73
C PRO A 90 -8.54 0.68 -10.60
N ALA A 91 -9.31 1.07 -11.62
CA ALA A 91 -10.76 0.85 -11.62
C ALA A 91 -11.11 -0.65 -11.57
N CYS A 92 -10.38 -1.49 -12.30
CA CYS A 92 -10.54 -2.95 -12.26
C CYS A 92 -10.12 -3.54 -10.91
N LEU A 93 -9.03 -3.06 -10.31
CA LEU A 93 -8.57 -3.48 -8.98
C LEU A 93 -9.64 -3.23 -7.91
N LEU A 94 -10.32 -2.07 -7.96
CA LEU A 94 -11.43 -1.78 -7.05
C LEU A 94 -12.54 -2.83 -7.15
N VAL A 95 -12.97 -3.16 -8.37
CA VAL A 95 -14.06 -4.13 -8.59
C VAL A 95 -13.71 -5.49 -8.00
N VAL A 96 -12.53 -6.04 -8.30
CA VAL A 96 -12.16 -7.38 -7.84
C VAL A 96 -11.90 -7.44 -6.32
N THR A 97 -11.47 -6.33 -5.73
CA THR A 97 -11.22 -6.25 -4.27
C THR A 97 -12.55 -6.17 -3.51
N GLU A 98 -13.48 -5.30 -3.93
CA GLU A 98 -14.82 -5.20 -3.32
C GLU A 98 -15.62 -6.50 -3.52
N ALA A 99 -15.48 -7.13 -4.69
CA ALA A 99 -16.10 -8.42 -5.00
C ALA A 99 -15.40 -9.62 -4.36
N ARG A 100 -14.28 -9.40 -3.63
CA ARG A 100 -13.50 -10.43 -2.94
C ARG A 100 -13.06 -11.58 -3.84
N ILE A 101 -12.70 -11.28 -5.09
CA ILE A 101 -12.35 -12.31 -6.07
C ILE A 101 -11.11 -13.09 -5.64
N ALA A 102 -10.11 -12.42 -5.05
CA ALA A 102 -8.93 -13.09 -4.53
C ALA A 102 -9.29 -14.10 -3.43
N ASP A 103 -10.21 -13.75 -2.52
CA ASP A 103 -10.69 -14.65 -1.47
C ASP A 103 -11.43 -15.86 -2.05
N LEU A 104 -12.25 -15.66 -3.09
CA LEU A 104 -12.97 -16.76 -3.76
C LEU A 104 -12.02 -17.74 -4.47
N LEU A 105 -10.82 -17.29 -4.81
CA LEU A 105 -9.77 -18.06 -5.47
C LEU A 105 -8.75 -18.68 -4.49
N LEU A 106 -8.90 -18.45 -3.18
CA LEU A 106 -8.07 -19.11 -2.17
C LEU A 106 -8.21 -20.64 -2.28
N ASP A 107 -7.07 -21.32 -2.20
CA ASP A 107 -6.96 -22.78 -2.32
C ASP A 107 -7.53 -23.35 -3.64
N LYS A 108 -7.57 -22.53 -4.70
CA LYS A 108 -7.95 -22.92 -6.08
C LYS A 108 -6.76 -22.78 -7.03
N PRO A 109 -5.70 -23.61 -6.92
CA PRO A 109 -4.51 -23.50 -7.78
C PRO A 109 -4.81 -23.70 -9.27
N GLN A 110 -5.87 -24.46 -9.60
CA GLN A 110 -6.34 -24.66 -10.97
C GLN A 110 -7.34 -23.58 -11.44
N GLY A 111 -7.57 -22.57 -10.60
CA GLY A 111 -8.51 -21.48 -10.84
C GLY A 111 -9.98 -21.89 -10.77
N LEU A 112 -10.85 -20.90 -10.97
CA LEU A 112 -12.30 -21.06 -11.11
C LEU A 112 -12.80 -20.42 -12.41
N PRO A 113 -13.86 -20.98 -13.03
CA PRO A 113 -14.54 -20.32 -14.14
C PRO A 113 -15.08 -18.95 -13.74
N ALA A 114 -15.01 -17.99 -14.66
CA ALA A 114 -15.57 -16.65 -14.43
C ALA A 114 -17.07 -16.66 -14.16
N SER A 115 -17.81 -17.64 -14.69
CA SER A 115 -19.24 -17.82 -14.38
C SER A 115 -19.47 -18.14 -12.91
N GLU A 116 -18.62 -18.97 -12.31
CA GLU A 116 -18.69 -19.32 -10.91
C GLU A 116 -18.28 -18.16 -10.01
N LEU A 117 -17.18 -17.46 -10.35
CA LEU A 117 -16.77 -16.24 -9.64
C LEU A 117 -17.89 -15.19 -9.66
N ALA A 118 -18.47 -14.95 -10.83
CA ALA A 118 -19.57 -14.01 -11.02
C ALA A 118 -20.82 -14.37 -10.21
N SER A 119 -21.20 -15.66 -10.19
CA SER A 119 -22.33 -16.14 -9.38
C SER A 119 -22.10 -15.92 -7.89
N ARG A 120 -20.88 -16.11 -7.40
CA ARG A 120 -20.53 -15.95 -5.97
C ARG A 120 -20.39 -14.49 -5.57
N SER A 121 -19.95 -13.63 -6.49
CA SER A 121 -19.75 -12.20 -6.23
C SER A 121 -20.94 -11.31 -6.62
N GLY A 122 -22.00 -11.89 -7.21
CA GLY A 122 -23.16 -11.14 -7.70
C GLY A 122 -22.89 -10.25 -8.92
N LEU A 123 -21.83 -10.54 -9.69
CA LEU A 123 -21.45 -9.77 -10.87
C LEU A 123 -21.93 -10.43 -12.16
N ASP A 124 -21.96 -9.67 -13.26
CA ASP A 124 -22.19 -10.24 -14.59
C ASP A 124 -20.93 -10.99 -15.07
N THR A 125 -21.11 -12.22 -15.54
CA THR A 125 -20.01 -13.09 -16.00
C THR A 125 -19.18 -12.45 -17.12
N ARG A 126 -19.81 -11.82 -18.12
CA ARG A 126 -19.08 -11.23 -19.26
C ARG A 126 -18.26 -10.03 -18.82
N LYS A 127 -18.82 -9.17 -17.97
CA LYS A 127 -18.12 -8.01 -17.40
C LYS A 127 -16.94 -8.43 -16.54
N LEU A 128 -17.15 -9.37 -15.61
CA LEU A 128 -16.09 -9.87 -14.74
C LEU A 128 -14.97 -10.55 -15.54
N THR A 129 -15.32 -11.32 -16.58
CA THR A 129 -14.32 -11.93 -17.47
C THR A 129 -13.42 -10.88 -18.14
N ARG A 130 -13.99 -9.76 -18.62
CA ARG A 130 -13.19 -8.68 -19.23
C ARG A 130 -12.25 -8.01 -18.23
N ILE A 131 -12.72 -7.77 -17.01
CA ILE A 131 -11.94 -7.20 -15.92
C ILE A 131 -10.78 -8.12 -15.56
N LEU A 132 -11.04 -9.41 -15.33
CA LEU A 132 -10.01 -10.38 -14.97
C LEU A 132 -8.99 -10.59 -16.10
N ARG A 133 -9.40 -10.50 -17.37
CA ARG A 133 -8.47 -10.52 -18.50
C ARG A 133 -7.56 -9.30 -18.52
N LEU A 134 -8.10 -8.10 -18.29
CA LEU A 134 -7.28 -6.89 -18.20
C LEU A 134 -6.28 -7.02 -17.05
N LEU A 135 -6.70 -7.46 -15.87
CA LEU A 135 -5.78 -7.63 -14.75
C LEU A 135 -4.73 -8.72 -15.02
N ALA A 136 -5.10 -9.81 -15.69
CA ALA A 136 -4.15 -10.86 -16.05
C ALA A 136 -3.04 -10.36 -17.01
N THR A 137 -3.36 -9.45 -17.95
CA THR A 137 -2.33 -8.81 -18.79
C THR A 137 -1.46 -7.82 -18.02
N LYS A 138 -1.96 -7.35 -16.87
CA LYS A 138 -1.24 -6.53 -15.88
C LYS A 138 -0.61 -7.36 -14.76
N HIS A 139 -0.44 -8.67 -14.99
CA HIS A 139 0.23 -9.58 -14.06
C HIS A 139 -0.47 -9.75 -12.69
N CYS A 140 -1.72 -9.31 -12.56
CA CYS A 140 -2.54 -9.52 -11.37
C CYS A 140 -3.64 -10.54 -11.71
N PHE A 141 -3.65 -11.69 -11.02
CA PHE A 141 -4.35 -12.91 -11.44
C PHE A 141 -3.75 -13.57 -12.69
N LYS A 142 -4.17 -14.81 -12.95
CA LYS A 142 -3.76 -15.61 -14.11
C LYS A 142 -4.96 -16.27 -14.78
N GLU A 143 -5.14 -16.08 -16.09
CA GLU A 143 -6.08 -16.89 -16.89
C GLU A 143 -5.40 -18.22 -17.24
N VAL A 144 -5.65 -19.29 -16.47
CA VAL A 144 -4.97 -20.58 -16.63
C VAL A 144 -5.42 -21.36 -17.87
N LYS A 145 -6.64 -21.08 -18.31
CA LYS A 145 -7.24 -21.49 -19.59
C LYS A 145 -8.39 -20.55 -19.90
N PRO A 146 -8.92 -20.49 -21.15
CA PRO A 146 -9.95 -19.53 -21.51
C PRO A 146 -11.13 -19.50 -20.52
N GLY A 147 -11.32 -18.35 -19.87
CA GLY A 147 -12.39 -18.08 -18.91
C GLY A 147 -12.20 -18.66 -17.50
N VAL A 148 -11.02 -19.21 -17.17
CA VAL A 148 -10.71 -19.77 -15.85
C VAL A 148 -9.54 -19.02 -15.24
N PHE A 149 -9.73 -18.46 -14.04
CA PHE A 149 -8.80 -17.55 -13.41
C PHE A 149 -8.30 -18.10 -12.08
N ALA A 150 -7.02 -17.91 -11.77
CA ALA A 150 -6.38 -18.29 -10.52
C ALA A 150 -5.68 -17.08 -9.88
N ASN A 151 -5.44 -17.16 -8.56
CA ASN A 151 -4.58 -16.20 -7.89
C ASN A 151 -3.12 -16.34 -8.34
N ASN A 152 -2.36 -15.27 -8.15
CA ASN A 152 -0.91 -15.25 -8.28
C ASN A 152 -0.31 -14.36 -7.19
N ARG A 153 1.01 -14.14 -7.21
CA ARG A 153 1.72 -13.39 -6.16
C ARG A 153 1.14 -11.99 -5.91
N LEU A 154 0.71 -11.27 -6.95
CA LEU A 154 0.15 -9.92 -6.80
C LEU A 154 -1.29 -9.95 -6.31
N SER A 155 -2.14 -10.82 -6.86
CA SER A 155 -3.56 -10.86 -6.44
C SER A 155 -3.76 -11.34 -5.00
N MET A 156 -2.79 -12.07 -4.44
CA MET A 156 -2.78 -12.41 -3.01
C MET A 156 -2.74 -11.16 -2.10
N LYS A 157 -2.28 -10.01 -2.59
CA LYS A 157 -2.36 -8.72 -1.86
C LYS A 157 -3.73 -8.07 -1.86
N LEU A 158 -4.68 -8.62 -2.62
CA LEU A 158 -6.07 -8.18 -2.67
C LEU A 158 -7.00 -9.00 -1.76
N LEU A 159 -6.46 -9.98 -1.04
CA LEU A 159 -7.23 -10.73 -0.05
C LEU A 159 -7.80 -9.80 1.01
N SER A 160 -9.04 -10.05 1.43
CA SER A 160 -9.68 -9.23 2.47
C SER A 160 -8.95 -9.27 3.82
N SER A 161 -8.14 -10.31 4.06
CA SER A 161 -7.26 -10.46 5.23
C SER A 161 -5.95 -9.68 5.13
N ASP A 162 -5.47 -9.35 3.93
CA ASP A 162 -4.27 -8.54 3.73
C ASP A 162 -4.64 -7.05 3.78
N THR A 163 -3.93 -6.27 4.60
CA THR A 163 -4.15 -4.83 4.81
C THR A 163 -3.87 -4.01 3.56
N VAL A 164 -3.04 -4.52 2.64
CA VAL A 164 -2.77 -3.88 1.33
C VAL A 164 -4.06 -3.73 0.51
N SER A 165 -5.01 -4.66 0.63
CA SER A 165 -6.31 -4.56 -0.05
C SER A 165 -7.07 -3.27 0.31
N SER A 166 -6.95 -2.80 1.56
CA SER A 166 -7.66 -1.61 2.04
C SER A 166 -7.06 -0.32 1.48
N ILE A 167 -5.73 -0.25 1.35
CA ILE A 167 -5.07 0.90 0.71
C ILE A 167 -5.30 0.89 -0.81
N VAL A 168 -5.32 -0.29 -1.44
CA VAL A 168 -5.75 -0.41 -2.85
C VAL A 168 -7.17 0.15 -3.01
N CYS A 169 -8.14 -0.27 -2.20
CA CYS A 169 -9.50 0.28 -2.28
C CYS A 169 -9.55 1.80 -2.02
N LEU A 170 -8.80 2.32 -1.05
CA LEU A 170 -8.79 3.75 -0.76
C LEU A 170 -8.30 4.56 -1.96
N LEU A 171 -7.16 4.16 -2.55
CA LEU A 171 -6.54 4.84 -3.69
C LEU A 171 -7.39 4.71 -4.96
N THR A 172 -7.95 3.54 -5.22
CA THR A 172 -8.69 3.24 -6.44
C THR A 172 -10.15 3.72 -6.42
N ASP A 173 -10.70 4.02 -5.24
CA ASP A 173 -12.06 4.54 -5.08
C ASP A 173 -12.05 6.06 -4.81
N GLU A 174 -11.44 6.48 -3.71
CA GLU A 174 -11.58 7.84 -3.20
C GLU A 174 -10.56 8.80 -3.83
N SER A 175 -9.28 8.40 -3.87
CA SER A 175 -8.23 9.22 -4.50
C SER A 175 -8.42 9.30 -6.01
N LEU A 176 -8.72 8.18 -6.68
CA LEU A 176 -8.91 8.15 -8.14
C LEU A 176 -10.06 9.06 -8.59
N ARG A 177 -11.18 9.08 -7.86
CA ARG A 177 -12.28 10.02 -8.13
C ARG A 177 -11.80 11.46 -8.02
N ALA A 178 -11.13 11.82 -6.93
CA ALA A 178 -10.60 13.17 -6.76
C ALA A 178 -9.61 13.56 -7.87
N SER A 179 -8.74 12.64 -8.30
CA SER A 179 -7.80 12.86 -9.38
C SER A 179 -8.48 13.21 -10.71
N ALA A 180 -9.65 12.63 -11.00
CA ALA A 180 -10.41 12.93 -12.21
C ALA A 180 -10.88 14.40 -12.27
N TYR A 181 -11.09 15.03 -11.11
CA TYR A 181 -11.48 16.44 -10.99
C TYR A 181 -10.30 17.41 -10.92
N LEU A 182 -9.04 16.94 -10.97
CA LEU A 182 -7.86 17.81 -10.77
C LEU A 182 -7.72 18.91 -11.83
N ASN A 183 -8.01 18.62 -13.11
CA ASN A 183 -7.89 19.63 -14.15
C ASN A 183 -8.95 20.73 -13.97
N GLU A 184 -10.21 20.33 -13.78
CA GLU A 184 -11.32 21.25 -13.53
C GLU A 184 -11.02 22.05 -12.26
N THR A 185 -10.74 21.34 -11.15
CA THR A 185 -9.83 21.75 -10.07
C THR A 185 -9.23 23.14 -10.17
N LEU A 186 -8.09 23.12 -10.85
CA LEU A 186 -7.11 24.18 -10.98
C LEU A 186 -7.45 25.19 -12.07
N THR A 187 -8.42 24.90 -12.94
CA THR A 187 -8.80 25.80 -14.04
C THR A 187 -10.06 26.62 -13.74
N ASP A 188 -10.79 26.29 -12.67
CA ASP A 188 -11.95 27.03 -12.21
C ASP A 188 -11.52 28.26 -11.37
N PRO A 189 -11.84 29.50 -11.80
CA PRO A 189 -11.44 30.71 -11.09
C PRO A 189 -12.28 31.00 -9.83
N SER A 190 -13.36 30.26 -9.57
CA SER A 190 -14.29 30.55 -8.49
C SER A 190 -13.82 30.13 -7.08
N GLU A 191 -12.74 29.37 -6.96
CA GLU A 191 -12.19 28.81 -5.71
C GLU A 191 -13.23 28.11 -4.80
N ARG A 192 -14.38 27.69 -5.34
CA ARG A 192 -15.53 27.17 -4.57
C ARG A 192 -15.23 25.94 -3.71
N ASP A 193 -14.16 25.23 -4.01
CA ASP A 193 -13.66 24.03 -3.33
C ASP A 193 -12.26 24.24 -2.73
N GLY A 194 -11.83 25.50 -2.61
CA GLY A 194 -10.52 25.88 -2.08
C GLY A 194 -9.35 25.35 -2.91
N GLY A 195 -9.57 24.99 -4.18
CA GLY A 195 -8.55 24.39 -5.03
C GLY A 195 -8.26 22.92 -4.70
N ILE A 196 -9.13 22.24 -3.94
CA ILE A 196 -8.94 20.85 -3.50
C ILE A 196 -9.83 19.90 -4.33
N PRO A 197 -9.26 19.05 -5.21
CA PRO A 197 -10.04 18.16 -6.09
C PRO A 197 -10.94 17.19 -5.34
N PHE A 198 -10.54 16.75 -4.15
CA PHE A 198 -11.35 15.89 -3.31
C PHE A 198 -12.64 16.58 -2.81
N ILE A 199 -12.55 17.86 -2.46
CA ILE A 199 -13.73 18.67 -2.10
C ILE A 199 -14.62 18.83 -3.32
N ARG A 200 -14.06 19.09 -4.51
CA ARG A 200 -14.87 19.15 -5.74
C ARG A 200 -15.60 17.84 -6.02
N ALA A 201 -14.93 16.70 -5.84
CA ALA A 201 -15.49 15.38 -6.12
C ALA A 201 -16.56 14.94 -5.11
N THR A 202 -16.44 15.35 -3.84
CA THR A 202 -17.24 14.79 -2.74
C THR A 202 -18.10 15.81 -1.99
N GLY A 203 -17.77 17.09 -2.07
CA GLY A 203 -18.36 18.18 -1.29
C GLY A 203 -17.80 18.32 0.13
N TYR A 204 -16.81 17.52 0.52
CA TYR A 204 -16.27 17.50 1.89
C TYR A 204 -14.74 17.48 1.93
N PRO A 205 -14.10 18.06 2.95
CA PRO A 205 -12.72 17.75 3.28
C PRO A 205 -12.52 16.24 3.50
N PHE A 206 -11.34 15.73 3.22
CA PHE A 206 -11.07 14.28 3.20
C PHE A 206 -11.47 13.54 4.49
N PHE A 207 -11.07 14.06 5.65
CA PHE A 207 -11.43 13.44 6.93
C PHE A 207 -12.90 13.62 7.30
N ASP A 208 -13.54 14.70 6.86
CA ASP A 208 -14.96 14.94 7.11
C ASP A 208 -15.86 14.08 6.21
N TYR A 209 -15.40 13.72 5.01
CA TYR A 209 -16.08 12.75 4.16
C TYR A 209 -16.34 11.43 4.88
N HIS A 210 -15.39 10.96 5.69
CA HIS A 210 -15.50 9.73 6.49
C HIS A 210 -16.58 9.80 7.59
N LYS A 211 -17.01 11.01 7.98
CA LYS A 211 -18.11 11.24 8.92
C LYS A 211 -19.49 11.28 8.24
N THR A 212 -19.52 11.36 6.91
CA THR A 212 -20.78 11.34 6.14
C THR A 212 -21.37 9.94 6.04
N ARG A 213 -22.66 9.83 5.65
CA ARG A 213 -23.29 8.52 5.37
C ARG A 213 -22.53 7.69 4.33
N GLN A 214 -21.89 8.32 3.35
CA GLN A 214 -21.13 7.62 2.32
C GLN A 214 -19.80 7.09 2.87
N GLY A 215 -19.07 7.92 3.60
CA GLY A 215 -17.82 7.54 4.26
C GLY A 215 -18.02 6.43 5.30
N LEU A 216 -19.07 6.53 6.13
CA LEU A 216 -19.40 5.51 7.12
C LEU A 216 -19.69 4.13 6.50
N LYS A 217 -20.20 4.06 5.26
CA LYS A 217 -20.37 2.78 4.54
C LYS A 217 -19.04 2.11 4.20
N LYS A 218 -17.93 2.86 4.16
CA LYS A 218 -16.58 2.31 3.95
C LYS A 218 -16.03 1.67 5.22
N GLY A 219 -16.66 1.91 6.37
CA GLY A 219 -16.31 1.31 7.65
C GLY A 219 -14.86 1.59 8.03
N GLU A 220 -14.12 0.53 8.38
CA GLU A 220 -12.73 0.62 8.84
C GLU A 220 -11.69 0.68 7.71
N ARG A 221 -12.11 0.95 6.46
CA ARG A 221 -11.20 0.97 5.30
C ARG A 221 -10.01 1.90 5.52
N PHE A 222 -10.24 3.14 5.94
CA PHE A 222 -9.15 4.13 6.08
C PHE A 222 -8.12 3.73 7.16
N PRO A 223 -8.52 3.41 8.41
CA PRO A 223 -7.56 2.92 9.42
C PRO A 223 -6.80 1.67 8.97
N ARG A 224 -7.46 0.70 8.33
CA ARG A 224 -6.80 -0.50 7.79
C ARG A 224 -5.86 -0.18 6.63
N ALA A 225 -6.23 0.77 5.78
CA ALA A 225 -5.38 1.26 4.69
C ALA A 225 -4.09 1.89 5.23
N MET A 226 -4.13 2.60 6.35
CA MET A 226 -2.91 3.17 6.96
C MET A 226 -1.98 2.08 7.50
N VAL A 227 -2.52 0.97 8.00
CA VAL A 227 -1.70 -0.21 8.35
C VAL A 227 -1.05 -0.81 7.11
N GLY A 228 -1.83 -1.01 6.04
CA GLY A 228 -1.31 -1.54 4.76
C GLY A 228 -0.27 -0.62 4.12
N TRP A 229 -0.47 0.70 4.20
CA TRP A 229 0.52 1.70 3.82
C TRP A 229 1.79 1.54 4.67
N GLY A 230 1.64 1.34 5.98
CA GLY A 230 2.75 1.00 6.87
C GLY A 230 3.50 -0.26 6.47
N ASP A 231 2.81 -1.32 6.06
CA ASP A 231 3.42 -2.58 5.62
C ASP A 231 4.30 -2.39 4.38
N VAL A 232 3.86 -1.57 3.41
CA VAL A 232 4.62 -1.33 2.16
C VAL A 232 5.67 -0.23 2.28
N THR A 233 5.55 0.68 3.26
CA THR A 233 6.50 1.80 3.47
C THR A 233 7.46 1.60 4.65
N GLY A 234 7.37 0.47 5.34
CA GLY A 234 8.34 0.06 6.34
C GLY A 234 8.01 0.50 7.76
N LYS A 235 6.85 0.10 8.29
CA LYS A 235 6.42 0.40 9.67
C LYS A 235 7.39 -0.09 10.75
N GLY A 236 8.22 -1.10 10.48
CA GLY A 236 9.23 -1.59 11.42
C GLY A 236 10.56 -0.83 11.37
N LEU A 237 10.75 0.12 10.43
CA LEU A 237 11.98 0.89 10.33
C LEU A 237 12.23 1.74 11.58
N LEU A 238 11.19 2.31 12.19
CA LEU A 238 11.33 3.15 13.39
C LEU A 238 12.16 2.44 14.47
N ALA A 239 11.91 1.15 14.72
CA ALA A 239 12.61 0.36 15.72
C ALA A 239 14.11 0.12 15.44
N LYS A 240 14.57 0.37 14.20
CA LYS A 240 15.93 0.08 13.72
C LYS A 240 16.75 1.32 13.39
N VAL A 241 16.11 2.43 13.01
CA VAL A 241 16.80 3.63 12.49
C VAL A 241 17.37 4.56 13.56
N TYR A 242 17.08 4.32 14.84
CA TYR A 242 17.53 5.13 15.96
C TYR A 242 18.08 4.22 17.07
N PRO A 243 19.10 4.63 17.85
CA PRO A 243 19.70 3.81 18.91
C PRO A 243 18.79 3.74 20.15
N TRP A 244 17.63 3.11 20.02
CA TRP A 244 16.65 2.98 21.10
C TRP A 244 17.21 2.21 22.30
N THR A 245 18.06 1.21 22.07
CA THR A 245 18.67 0.40 23.14
C THR A 245 19.56 1.21 24.07
N SER A 246 20.15 2.32 23.61
CA SER A 246 20.97 3.19 24.46
C SER A 246 20.14 4.23 25.23
N GLN A 247 18.84 4.30 25.00
CA GLN A 247 17.97 5.24 25.70
C GLN A 247 17.71 4.78 27.14
N PRO A 248 17.52 5.71 28.09
CA PRO A 248 17.22 5.37 29.48
C PRO A 248 16.01 4.46 29.66
N ALA A 249 15.96 3.74 30.78
CA ALA A 249 14.76 3.01 31.14
C ALA A 249 13.57 3.97 31.31
N ASN A 250 12.39 3.55 30.84
CA ASN A 250 11.15 4.35 30.81
C ASN A 250 11.18 5.54 29.85
N THR A 251 12.06 5.56 28.84
CA THR A 251 11.97 6.53 27.73
C THR A 251 10.57 6.54 27.14
N THR A 252 10.04 7.73 26.93
CA THR A 252 8.67 7.99 26.48
C THR A 252 8.68 8.56 25.06
N ILE A 253 7.81 8.01 24.21
CA ILE A 253 7.55 8.53 22.86
C ILE A 253 6.07 8.86 22.71
N CYS A 254 5.79 10.09 22.29
CA CYS A 254 4.47 10.54 21.91
C CYS A 254 4.28 10.36 20.40
N ASP A 255 3.40 9.45 20.00
CA ASP A 255 3.00 9.21 18.61
C ASP A 255 1.84 10.15 18.26
N VAL A 256 2.18 11.27 17.62
CA VAL A 256 1.27 12.38 17.34
C VAL A 256 0.60 12.13 15.99
N GLY A 257 -0.71 11.90 16.01
CA GLY A 257 -1.44 11.40 14.84
C GLY A 257 -1.11 9.94 14.53
N GLY A 258 -0.89 9.12 15.57
CA GLY A 258 -0.37 7.76 15.44
C GLY A 258 -1.34 6.74 14.82
N GLY A 259 -2.58 7.13 14.52
CA GLY A 259 -3.63 6.23 14.09
C GLY A 259 -3.93 5.17 15.14
N ASN A 260 -3.88 3.90 14.77
CA ASN A 260 -4.02 2.78 15.72
C ASN A 260 -2.71 2.43 16.46
N GLY A 261 -1.62 3.19 16.27
CA GLY A 261 -0.32 2.96 16.91
C GLY A 261 0.44 1.73 16.40
N HIS A 262 0.12 1.21 15.20
CA HIS A 262 0.78 0.01 14.65
C HIS A 262 2.31 0.15 14.49
N VAL A 263 2.83 1.35 14.23
CA VAL A 263 4.27 1.63 14.10
C VAL A 263 4.94 1.60 15.47
N THR A 264 4.42 2.36 16.43
CA THR A 264 4.99 2.47 17.79
C THR A 264 4.77 1.21 18.62
N MET A 265 3.77 0.38 18.29
CA MET A 265 3.67 -0.98 18.83
C MET A 265 4.89 -1.84 18.46
N ASN A 266 5.36 -1.79 17.21
CA ASN A 266 6.55 -2.52 16.79
C ASN A 266 7.80 -2.03 17.53
N LEU A 267 7.92 -0.71 17.69
CA LEU A 267 8.98 -0.11 18.50
C LEU A 267 8.97 -0.66 19.94
N MET A 268 7.80 -0.65 20.59
CA MET A 268 7.67 -1.13 21.97
C MET A 268 7.90 -2.64 22.12
N LYS A 269 7.54 -3.44 21.10
CA LYS A 269 7.83 -4.89 21.06
C LYS A 269 9.33 -5.15 20.95
N ALA A 270 10.04 -4.37 20.14
CA ALA A 270 11.49 -4.48 19.96
C ALA A 270 12.30 -3.90 21.13
N HIS A 271 11.78 -2.87 21.81
CA HIS A 271 12.47 -2.13 22.88
C HIS A 271 11.57 -2.02 24.11
N PRO A 272 11.52 -3.04 24.98
CA PRO A 272 10.54 -3.12 26.06
C PRO A 272 10.64 -2.04 27.14
N HIS A 273 11.78 -1.34 27.22
CA HIS A 273 12.02 -0.22 28.13
C HIS A 273 11.38 1.10 27.65
N VAL A 274 10.92 1.17 26.40
CA VAL A 274 10.21 2.33 25.83
C VAL A 274 8.72 2.25 26.18
N LYS A 275 8.16 3.40 26.57
CA LYS A 275 6.72 3.63 26.77
C LYS A 275 6.17 4.52 25.67
N VAL A 276 4.93 4.29 25.27
CA VAL A 276 4.29 4.99 24.14
C VAL A 276 3.04 5.73 24.63
N VAL A 277 2.89 6.98 24.21
CA VAL A 277 1.62 7.71 24.24
C VAL A 277 1.11 7.79 22.81
N VAL A 278 -0.02 7.18 22.51
CA VAL A 278 -0.67 7.29 21.18
C VAL A 278 -1.71 8.41 21.25
N GLN A 279 -1.55 9.42 20.39
CA GLN A 279 -2.47 10.54 20.27
C GLN A 279 -3.12 10.57 18.89
N ASP A 280 -4.45 10.60 18.85
CA ASP A 280 -5.25 10.75 17.63
C ASP A 280 -6.69 11.18 17.99
N GLN A 281 -7.54 11.37 16.99
CA GLN A 281 -8.94 11.73 17.20
C GLN A 281 -9.67 10.69 18.07
N PRO A 282 -10.69 11.09 18.86
CA PRO A 282 -11.36 10.21 19.82
C PRO A 282 -11.79 8.86 19.24
N GLN A 283 -12.44 8.87 18.08
CA GLN A 283 -12.90 7.65 17.42
C GLN A 283 -11.76 6.75 16.94
N VAL A 284 -10.59 7.30 16.61
CA VAL A 284 -9.41 6.55 16.19
C VAL A 284 -8.75 5.90 17.40
N ILE A 285 -8.71 6.62 18.53
CA ILE A 285 -8.20 6.10 19.81
C ILE A 285 -9.03 4.91 20.30
N GLU A 286 -10.36 4.93 20.17
CA GLU A 286 -11.20 3.77 20.49
C GLU A 286 -10.83 2.53 19.65
N MET A 287 -10.51 2.72 18.38
CA MET A 287 -10.05 1.64 17.50
C MET A 287 -8.64 1.17 17.88
N ALA A 288 -7.75 2.09 18.24
CA ALA A 288 -6.41 1.79 18.73
C ALA A 288 -6.45 0.89 19.97
N GLN A 289 -7.28 1.23 20.95
CA GLN A 289 -7.44 0.42 22.16
C GLN A 289 -7.86 -1.02 21.86
N LYS A 290 -8.84 -1.21 20.96
CA LYS A 290 -9.27 -2.56 20.53
C LYS A 290 -8.16 -3.32 19.82
N PHE A 291 -7.41 -2.65 18.95
CA PHE A 291 -6.27 -3.23 18.24
C PHE A 291 -5.16 -3.66 19.20
N TRP A 292 -4.79 -2.81 20.16
CA TRP A 292 -3.75 -3.12 21.15
C TRP A 292 -4.17 -4.20 22.15
N ALA A 293 -5.44 -4.22 22.57
CA ALA A 293 -5.97 -5.28 23.44
C ALA A 293 -5.84 -6.66 22.78
N LYS A 294 -5.96 -6.72 21.45
CA LYS A 294 -5.79 -7.95 20.68
C LYS A 294 -4.31 -8.29 20.44
N GLU A 295 -3.51 -7.33 20.01
CA GLU A 295 -2.16 -7.60 19.46
C GLU A 295 -1.01 -7.43 20.48
N CYS A 296 -1.25 -6.75 21.60
CA CYS A 296 -0.26 -6.47 22.65
C CYS A 296 -0.89 -6.23 24.04
N PRO A 297 -1.73 -7.13 24.58
CA PRO A 297 -2.47 -6.91 25.85
C PRO A 297 -1.54 -6.63 27.04
N GLY A 298 -0.40 -7.32 27.12
CA GLY A 298 0.56 -7.13 28.20
C GLY A 298 1.23 -5.74 28.24
N ALA A 299 1.17 -4.95 27.17
CA ALA A 299 1.59 -3.55 27.21
C ALA A 299 0.54 -2.66 27.90
N MET A 300 -0.74 -2.96 27.73
CA MET A 300 -1.84 -2.24 28.37
C MET A 300 -1.91 -2.57 29.86
N GLU A 301 -1.82 -3.85 30.22
CA GLU A 301 -1.84 -4.31 31.62
C GLU A 301 -0.70 -3.72 32.46
N LYS A 302 0.47 -3.50 31.83
CA LYS A 302 1.66 -2.92 32.47
C LYS A 302 1.74 -1.40 32.32
N GLU A 303 0.69 -0.76 31.80
CA GLU A 303 0.62 0.69 31.57
C GLU A 303 1.83 1.24 30.79
N ARG A 304 2.33 0.47 29.82
CA ARG A 304 3.43 0.89 28.92
C ARG A 304 2.92 1.66 27.71
N VAL A 305 1.62 1.57 27.43
CA VAL A 305 0.94 2.36 26.41
C VAL A 305 -0.16 3.19 27.04
N GLN A 306 -0.23 4.47 26.67
CA GLN A 306 -1.33 5.36 27.00
C GLN A 306 -2.02 5.80 25.71
N PHE A 307 -3.34 5.88 25.72
CA PHE A 307 -4.14 6.37 24.60
C PHE A 307 -4.82 7.67 24.99
N VAL A 308 -4.58 8.74 24.23
CA VAL A 308 -5.07 10.08 24.56
C VAL A 308 -5.78 10.67 23.36
N PRO A 309 -7.11 10.89 23.43
CA PRO A 309 -7.84 11.64 22.41
C PRO A 309 -7.22 13.04 22.21
N PHE A 310 -7.05 13.43 20.97
CA PHE A 310 -6.22 14.57 20.58
C PHE A 310 -6.61 15.11 19.21
N ASP A 311 -6.78 16.43 19.09
CA ASP A 311 -6.93 17.17 17.84
C ASP A 311 -5.76 18.16 17.72
N PHE A 312 -4.75 17.86 16.89
CA PHE A 312 -3.56 18.71 16.74
C PHE A 312 -3.84 20.12 16.19
N PHE A 313 -5.05 20.41 15.71
CA PHE A 313 -5.45 21.78 15.35
C PHE A 313 -5.94 22.61 16.53
N LYS A 314 -6.25 21.98 17.67
CA LYS A 314 -6.85 22.63 18.84
C LYS A 314 -6.06 22.39 20.13
N ASP A 315 -5.44 21.23 20.23
CA ASP A 315 -4.80 20.73 21.43
C ASP A 315 -3.27 20.76 21.30
N ALA A 316 -2.59 20.84 22.44
CA ALA A 316 -1.16 20.59 22.52
C ALA A 316 -0.90 19.09 22.78
N ALA A 317 0.15 18.54 22.17
CA ALA A 317 0.57 17.17 22.44
C ALA A 317 0.90 16.98 23.93
N VAL A 318 0.73 15.75 24.44
CA VAL A 318 1.03 15.42 25.86
C VAL A 318 2.45 15.88 26.18
N GLN A 319 2.59 16.73 27.20
CA GLN A 319 3.87 17.32 27.56
C GLN A 319 4.78 16.34 28.32
N GLY A 320 6.08 16.59 28.28
CA GLY A 320 7.07 15.84 29.07
C GLY A 320 7.45 14.47 28.51
N CYS A 321 7.10 14.18 27.25
CA CYS A 321 7.65 13.02 26.55
C CYS A 321 9.08 13.30 26.06
N ASP A 322 9.95 12.30 26.09
CA ASP A 322 11.33 12.43 25.62
C ASP A 322 11.38 12.64 24.09
N PHE A 323 10.48 11.98 23.36
CA PHE A 323 10.38 12.06 21.91
C PHE A 323 8.94 12.35 21.46
N TYR A 324 8.81 13.16 20.40
CA TYR A 324 7.56 13.35 19.67
C TYR A 324 7.76 12.84 18.24
N TYR A 325 6.96 11.86 17.87
CA TYR A 325 7.04 11.18 16.59
C TYR A 325 5.83 11.53 15.74
N ILE A 326 6.10 11.90 14.50
CA ILE A 326 5.09 12.25 13.50
C ILE A 326 5.44 11.52 12.21
N ARG A 327 4.51 10.72 11.68
CA ARG A 327 4.73 9.91 10.48
C ARG A 327 3.58 10.04 9.51
N SER A 328 3.87 10.55 8.31
CA SER A 328 2.86 10.73 7.25
C SER A 328 1.67 11.61 7.69
N ILE A 329 1.95 12.64 8.50
CA ILE A 329 0.97 13.63 8.97
C ILE A 329 1.30 15.04 8.45
N LEU A 330 2.58 15.44 8.49
CA LEU A 330 3.09 16.74 8.00
C LEU A 330 3.33 16.72 6.49
#